data_AF-A0A535AKD7-F1
#
_entry.id   AF-A0A535AKD7-F1
#
_cell.length_a   1.000
_cell.length_b   1.000
_cell.length_c   1.000
_cell.angle_alpha   90.00
_cell.angle_beta   90.00
_cell.angle_gamma   90.00
#
_symmetry.space_group_name_H-M   'P 1'
#
loop_
_entity.id
_entity.type
_entity.pdbx_description
1 polymer ?
#
loop_
_entity_poly.entity_id
_entity_poly.type
_entity_poly.pdbx_seq_one_letter_code
_entity_poly.pdbx_strand_id
1 'polypeptide(L)'
;MGLFGLFDLTTFASPYNLLNPATGAVGAAWTPPSPNTLQIGEAAANQADAHAALLAFDTTQPNTAAWRVLTSDITANTFGPPIDLSPAIAGMGLPVFDGIGQNTTTNQVATPAGDFFNFCGSPTIVTADLKKGKLSSFAGVTSGFPYGMAVDSATNMAVVPTICDNLLGIYDLGKKTGIAANPKGSTNLYPAIDQTRGLIVMDQVVAGDFGVNNNATSGTVVMDEHGNVLSSQEELFLFNTFLTIGANNVQLNPTTRTGYTLGPGQQQLAPFSY
;
A
#
# COMPACT_ATOMS: atom_id res chain seq x y z
N MET A 1 6.85 8.36 11.62
CA MET A 1 7.34 9.13 10.45
C MET A 1 7.13 8.23 9.26
N GLY A 2 6.63 8.72 8.13
CA GLY A 2 6.41 7.91 6.94
C GLY A 2 7.47 8.15 5.85
N LEU A 3 7.50 7.28 4.86
CA LEU A 3 8.22 7.51 3.60
C LEU A 3 7.22 7.98 2.54
N PHE A 4 7.57 9.03 1.82
CA PHE A 4 6.74 9.64 0.80
C PHE A 4 7.55 9.76 -0.49
N GLY A 5 6.97 9.28 -1.60
CA GLY A 5 7.59 9.35 -2.93
C GLY A 5 6.90 10.42 -3.77
N LEU A 6 7.70 11.29 -4.40
CA LEU A 6 7.21 12.20 -5.43
C LEU A 6 7.64 11.62 -6.78
N PHE A 7 6.70 11.10 -7.57
CA PHE A 7 7.04 10.66 -8.91
C PHE A 7 6.95 11.82 -9.91
N ASP A 8 8.06 12.08 -10.55
CA ASP A 8 8.19 13.13 -11.56
C ASP A 8 7.79 12.56 -12.92
N LEU A 9 6.62 12.96 -13.41
CA LEU A 9 6.09 12.56 -14.71
C LEU A 9 6.97 12.97 -15.91
N THR A 10 7.90 13.92 -15.73
CA THR A 10 8.79 14.40 -16.80
C THR A 10 10.09 13.61 -16.88
N THR A 11 10.64 13.22 -15.72
CA THR A 11 11.92 12.52 -15.61
C THR A 11 11.77 11.02 -15.31
N PHE A 12 10.56 10.59 -14.94
CA PHE A 12 10.25 9.26 -14.41
C PHE A 12 11.05 8.90 -13.15
N ALA A 13 11.62 9.90 -12.46
CA ALA A 13 12.31 9.72 -11.20
C ALA A 13 11.32 9.66 -10.03
N SER A 14 11.68 8.91 -8.99
CA SER A 14 10.95 8.90 -7.71
C SER A 14 11.89 9.28 -6.57
N PRO A 15 12.15 10.57 -6.32
CA PRO A 15 12.72 11.01 -5.05
C PRO A 15 11.82 10.60 -3.88
N TYR A 16 12.45 10.10 -2.82
CA TYR A 16 11.79 9.75 -1.57
C TYR A 16 12.17 10.75 -0.48
N ASN A 17 11.20 11.13 0.32
CA ASN A 17 11.34 12.03 1.45
C ASN A 17 10.63 11.48 2.67
N LEU A 18 11.07 11.92 3.84
CA LEU A 18 10.33 11.65 5.08
C LEU A 18 9.06 12.51 5.12
N LEU A 19 7.93 11.92 5.49
CA LEU A 19 6.68 12.64 5.76
C LEU A 19 6.36 12.59 7.24
N ASN A 20 6.15 13.77 7.83
CA ASN A 20 5.56 13.87 9.15
C ASN A 20 4.03 13.95 9.02
N PRO A 21 3.28 12.85 9.25
CA PRO A 21 1.83 12.87 9.13
C PRO A 21 1.16 13.75 10.20
N ALA A 22 1.86 14.09 11.30
CA ALA A 22 1.28 14.96 12.31
C ALA A 22 1.13 16.41 11.83
N THR A 23 1.98 16.84 10.90
CA THR A 23 2.03 18.23 10.41
C THR A 23 1.90 18.35 8.89
N GLY A 24 1.95 17.24 8.15
CA GLY A 24 2.05 17.21 6.69
C GLY A 24 3.39 17.71 6.16
N ALA A 25 4.41 17.84 7.02
CA ALA A 25 5.70 18.39 6.60
C ALA A 25 6.53 17.34 5.86
N VAL A 26 7.00 17.68 4.67
CA VAL A 26 7.97 16.89 3.90
C VAL A 26 9.38 17.25 4.38
N GLY A 27 10.10 16.26 4.88
CA GLY A 27 11.42 16.37 5.48
C GLY A 27 12.55 15.97 4.53
N ALA A 28 13.63 15.46 5.14
CA ALA A 28 14.85 15.07 4.44
C ALA A 28 14.60 13.99 3.37
N ALA A 29 15.44 14.02 2.33
CA ALA A 29 15.48 12.97 1.33
C ALA A 29 15.96 11.64 1.94
N TRP A 30 15.43 10.54 1.43
CA TRP A 30 15.82 9.18 1.74
C TRP A 30 16.28 8.49 0.45
N THR A 31 17.35 7.70 0.54
CA THR A 31 17.94 7.04 -0.64
C THR A 31 18.02 5.54 -0.38
N PRO A 32 17.45 4.69 -1.24
CA PRO A 32 17.52 3.24 -1.07
C PRO A 32 18.98 2.73 -1.08
N PRO A 33 19.27 1.54 -0.52
CA PRO A 33 20.65 1.07 -0.31
C PRO A 33 21.39 0.76 -1.61
N SER A 34 20.67 0.56 -2.71
CA SER A 34 21.25 0.26 -4.03
C SER A 34 20.35 0.85 -5.11
N PRO A 35 20.31 2.19 -5.26
CA PRO A 35 19.31 2.89 -6.08
C PRO A 35 19.36 2.53 -7.58
N ASN A 36 20.47 1.96 -8.05
CA ASN A 36 20.65 1.55 -9.44
C ASN A 36 20.13 0.14 -9.73
N THR A 37 19.89 -0.69 -8.71
CA THR A 37 19.53 -2.10 -8.87
C THR A 37 18.28 -2.49 -8.11
N LEU A 38 17.98 -1.81 -7.00
CA LEU A 38 16.78 -2.02 -6.19
C LEU A 38 15.85 -0.83 -6.38
N GLN A 39 14.80 -1.05 -7.18
CA GLN A 39 13.70 -0.11 -7.30
C GLN A 39 12.75 -0.33 -6.14
N ILE A 40 12.47 0.72 -5.37
CA ILE A 40 11.46 0.65 -4.32
C ILE A 40 10.09 0.77 -4.99
N GLY A 41 9.26 -0.26 -4.78
CA GLY A 41 7.88 -0.28 -5.24
C GLY A 41 6.99 0.47 -4.25
N GLU A 42 7.08 0.15 -2.96
CA GLU A 42 6.29 0.81 -1.92
C GLU A 42 6.94 0.71 -0.54
N ALA A 43 6.52 1.58 0.38
CA ALA A 43 6.84 1.51 1.80
C ALA A 43 5.58 1.24 2.61
N ALA A 44 5.66 0.37 3.61
CA ALA A 44 4.52 0.11 4.48
C ALA A 44 4.15 1.37 5.26
N ALA A 45 2.85 1.66 5.35
CA ALA A 45 2.36 2.71 6.22
C ALA A 45 2.68 2.34 7.69
N ASN A 46 3.71 2.97 8.26
CA ASN A 46 4.11 2.80 9.65
C ASN A 46 3.98 4.13 10.39
N GLN A 47 3.04 4.18 11.34
CA GLN A 47 2.78 5.35 12.17
C GLN A 47 3.39 5.21 13.58
N ALA A 48 3.94 4.05 13.93
CA ALA A 48 4.43 3.73 15.26
C ALA A 48 5.87 4.20 15.49
N ASP A 49 6.76 3.98 14.52
CA ASP A 49 8.18 4.31 14.64
C ASP A 49 8.82 4.73 13.30
N ALA A 50 10.15 4.60 13.20
CA ALA A 50 10.94 4.91 12.00
C ALA A 50 11.38 3.64 11.23
N HIS A 51 10.97 2.45 11.67
CA HIS A 51 11.37 1.19 11.04
C HIS A 51 10.36 0.77 9.97
N ALA A 52 10.63 1.13 8.73
CA ALA A 52 9.76 0.80 7.60
C ALA A 52 10.13 -0.54 6.96
N ALA A 53 9.12 -1.34 6.63
CA ALA A 53 9.22 -2.40 5.63
C ALA A 53 8.98 -1.82 4.23
N LEU A 54 9.75 -2.28 3.24
CA LEU A 54 9.76 -1.76 1.88
C LEU A 54 9.64 -2.93 0.89
N LEU A 55 8.74 -2.81 -0.07
CA LEU A 55 8.67 -3.70 -1.23
C LEU A 55 9.65 -3.20 -2.27
N ALA A 56 10.50 -4.07 -2.79
CA ALA A 56 11.50 -3.71 -3.78
C ALA A 56 11.56 -4.72 -4.92
N PHE A 57 11.98 -4.22 -6.08
CA PHE A 57 12.21 -4.98 -7.30
C PHE A 57 13.69 -4.90 -7.68
N ASP A 58 14.35 -6.05 -7.74
CA ASP A 58 15.74 -6.20 -8.15
C ASP A 58 15.83 -6.29 -9.68
N THR A 59 16.22 -5.19 -10.31
CA THR A 59 16.28 -5.05 -11.78
C THR A 59 17.38 -5.90 -12.42
N THR A 60 18.24 -6.52 -11.62
CA THR A 60 19.30 -7.43 -12.10
C THR A 60 18.83 -8.87 -12.27
N GLN A 61 17.61 -9.18 -11.80
CA GLN A 61 17.02 -10.51 -11.80
C GLN A 61 15.83 -10.60 -12.76
N PRO A 62 15.47 -11.80 -13.26
CA PRO A 62 14.20 -11.98 -13.95
C PRO A 62 13.03 -11.73 -12.99
N ASN A 63 11.86 -11.31 -13.50
CA ASN A 63 10.69 -10.95 -12.68
C ASN A 63 10.34 -12.02 -11.61
N THR A 64 10.38 -13.29 -11.98
CA THR A 64 10.10 -14.41 -11.06
C THR A 64 11.11 -14.54 -9.90
N ALA A 65 12.27 -13.89 -10.02
CA ALA A 65 13.36 -13.88 -9.05
C ALA A 65 13.68 -12.48 -8.49
N ALA A 66 12.91 -11.44 -8.83
CA ALA A 66 13.27 -10.04 -8.59
C ALA A 66 12.68 -9.43 -7.32
N TRP A 67 11.58 -9.96 -6.80
CA TRP A 67 10.84 -9.34 -5.70
C TRP A 67 11.51 -9.55 -4.34
N ARG A 68 11.64 -8.46 -3.58
CA ARG A 68 12.28 -8.41 -2.26
C ARG A 68 11.43 -7.64 -1.25
N VAL A 69 11.57 -8.00 0.02
CA VAL A 69 11.28 -7.08 1.13
C VAL A 69 12.58 -6.60 1.76
N LEU A 70 12.67 -5.30 2.02
CA LEU A 70 13.74 -4.68 2.79
C LEU A 70 13.15 -4.09 4.08
N THR A 71 14.00 -3.91 5.08
CA THR A 71 13.68 -3.08 6.25
C THR A 71 14.65 -1.91 6.29
N SER A 72 14.16 -0.75 6.75
CA SER A 72 15.00 0.43 6.93
C SER A 72 14.62 1.17 8.21
N ASP A 73 15.62 1.65 8.95
CA ASP A 73 15.41 2.85 9.78
C ASP A 73 15.49 4.05 8.84
N ILE A 74 14.33 4.62 8.50
CA ILE A 74 14.23 5.67 7.50
C ILE A 74 14.84 6.99 7.99
N THR A 75 14.97 7.17 9.30
CA THR A 75 15.57 8.39 9.88
C THR A 75 17.09 8.30 9.96
N ALA A 76 17.63 7.10 10.20
CA ALA A 76 19.07 6.85 10.23
C ALA A 76 19.64 6.44 8.84
N ASN A 77 18.78 6.21 7.85
CA ASN A 77 19.13 5.71 6.53
C ASN A 77 19.95 4.41 6.59
N THR A 78 19.52 3.48 7.44
CA THR A 78 20.14 2.15 7.59
C THR A 78 19.21 1.06 7.10
N PHE A 79 19.75 -0.11 6.77
CA PHE A 79 19.02 -1.17 6.06
C PHE A 79 19.30 -2.55 6.64
N GLY A 80 18.25 -3.36 6.75
CA GLY A 80 18.36 -4.79 7.01
C GLY A 80 18.64 -5.60 5.73
N PRO A 81 18.97 -6.90 5.87
CA PRO A 81 19.15 -7.78 4.72
C PRO A 81 17.82 -7.95 3.94
N PRO A 82 17.87 -8.07 2.60
CA PRO A 82 16.68 -8.35 1.80
C PRO A 82 16.14 -9.76 2.07
N ILE A 83 14.81 -9.87 2.07
CA ILE A 83 14.08 -11.13 2.07
C ILE A 83 13.63 -11.42 0.64
N ASP A 84 14.02 -12.56 0.10
CA ASP A 84 13.59 -13.02 -1.21
C ASP A 84 12.12 -13.50 -1.16
N LEU A 85 11.25 -12.95 -2.01
CA LEU A 85 9.84 -13.31 -2.09
C LEU A 85 9.56 -14.43 -3.10
N SER A 86 10.53 -14.77 -3.96
CA SER A 86 10.36 -15.73 -5.05
C SER A 86 9.86 -17.11 -4.64
N PRO A 87 10.24 -17.68 -3.48
CA PRO A 87 9.67 -18.95 -3.05
C PRO A 87 8.14 -18.91 -2.82
N ALA A 88 7.58 -17.75 -2.47
CA ALA A 88 6.14 -17.61 -2.20
C ALA A 88 5.29 -17.49 -3.47
N ILE A 89 5.91 -17.19 -4.61
CA ILE A 89 5.26 -16.92 -5.91
C ILE A 89 5.79 -17.82 -7.04
N ALA A 90 6.51 -18.89 -6.72
CA ALA A 90 7.16 -19.76 -7.71
C ALA A 90 6.21 -20.41 -8.75
N GLY A 91 4.91 -20.43 -8.48
CA GLY A 91 3.88 -20.94 -9.41
C GLY A 91 3.29 -19.89 -10.37
N MET A 92 3.65 -18.61 -10.23
CA MET A 92 3.10 -17.53 -11.07
C MET A 92 3.90 -17.39 -12.36
N GLY A 93 3.20 -17.16 -13.48
CA GLY A 93 3.83 -16.93 -14.78
C GLY A 93 4.49 -15.55 -14.87
N LEU A 94 3.78 -14.51 -14.46
CA LEU A 94 4.31 -13.15 -14.37
C LEU A 94 3.83 -12.49 -13.06
N PRO A 95 4.56 -12.70 -11.95
CA PRO A 95 4.18 -12.17 -10.64
C PRO A 95 4.24 -10.64 -10.63
N VAL A 96 3.26 -10.02 -9.97
CA VAL A 96 3.21 -8.58 -9.69
C VAL A 96 2.83 -8.40 -8.23
N PHE A 97 3.66 -7.70 -7.48
CA PHE A 97 3.35 -7.26 -6.13
C PHE A 97 2.98 -5.79 -6.16
N ASP A 98 1.94 -5.43 -5.41
CA ASP A 98 1.45 -4.07 -5.25
C ASP A 98 0.80 -4.00 -3.86
N GLY A 99 1.28 -3.12 -2.99
CA GLY A 99 0.92 -3.13 -1.58
C GLY A 99 1.94 -3.77 -0.66
N ILE A 100 2.25 -3.10 0.44
CA ILE A 100 2.96 -3.69 1.57
C ILE A 100 2.44 -3.11 2.88
N GLY A 101 2.16 -3.98 3.86
CA GLY A 101 1.78 -3.61 5.21
C GLY A 101 2.67 -4.26 6.25
N GLN A 102 2.96 -3.55 7.34
CA GLN A 102 3.83 -4.02 8.41
C GLN A 102 3.02 -4.20 9.69
N ASN A 103 3.11 -5.39 10.29
CA ASN A 103 2.70 -5.61 11.66
C ASN A 103 3.91 -5.36 12.58
N THR A 104 3.94 -4.21 13.25
CA THR A 104 5.04 -3.83 14.14
C THR A 104 5.02 -4.63 15.46
N THR A 105 3.85 -5.13 15.87
CA THR A 105 3.69 -5.96 17.09
C THR A 105 4.29 -7.35 16.92
N THR A 106 4.08 -7.98 15.76
CA THR A 106 4.60 -9.33 15.48
C THR A 106 5.92 -9.33 14.70
N ASN A 107 6.40 -8.15 14.32
CA ASN A 107 7.57 -7.96 13.44
C ASN A 107 7.45 -8.75 12.14
N GLN A 108 6.27 -8.65 11.52
CA GLN A 108 5.93 -9.30 10.26
C GLN A 108 5.56 -8.27 9.22
N VAL A 109 5.69 -8.67 7.97
CA VAL A 109 5.18 -7.94 6.82
C VAL A 109 4.18 -8.80 6.09
N ALA A 110 3.22 -8.16 5.45
CA ALA A 110 2.34 -8.76 4.47
C ALA A 110 2.42 -7.96 3.17
N THR A 111 2.31 -8.65 2.04
CA THR A 111 2.23 -8.06 0.70
C THR A 111 1.42 -8.98 -0.20
N PRO A 112 0.47 -8.47 -0.98
CA PRO A 112 -0.30 -9.29 -1.90
C PRO A 112 0.41 -9.39 -3.25
N ALA A 113 0.27 -10.55 -3.91
CA ALA A 113 0.81 -10.80 -5.24
C ALA A 113 -0.31 -11.28 -6.17
N GLY A 114 -0.35 -10.75 -7.39
CA GLY A 114 -1.14 -11.29 -8.50
C GLY A 114 -0.24 -11.95 -9.55
N ASP A 115 -0.83 -12.78 -10.41
CA ASP A 115 -0.19 -13.27 -11.62
C ASP A 115 -0.80 -12.57 -12.84
N PHE A 116 -0.01 -11.80 -13.57
CA PHE A 116 -0.50 -11.06 -14.74
C PHE A 116 -1.09 -11.97 -15.82
N PHE A 117 -0.61 -13.21 -15.94
CA PHE A 117 -1.17 -14.17 -16.88
C PHE A 117 -2.48 -14.82 -16.37
N ASN A 118 -2.84 -14.59 -15.11
CA ASN A 118 -4.12 -14.91 -14.52
C ASN A 118 -4.73 -13.66 -13.86
N PHE A 119 -4.93 -12.62 -14.68
CA PHE A 119 -5.25 -11.25 -14.25
C PHE A 119 -6.39 -11.14 -13.22
N CYS A 120 -7.48 -11.91 -13.39
CA CYS A 120 -8.61 -11.94 -12.45
C CYS A 120 -8.61 -13.15 -11.51
N GLY A 121 -7.46 -13.82 -11.36
CA GLY A 121 -7.27 -14.81 -10.31
C GLY A 121 -7.35 -14.16 -8.91
N SER A 122 -7.51 -14.99 -7.89
CA SER A 122 -7.38 -14.52 -6.52
C SER A 122 -5.93 -14.15 -6.22
N PRO A 123 -5.68 -13.02 -5.53
CA PRO A 123 -4.32 -12.66 -5.15
C PRO A 123 -3.78 -13.69 -4.14
N THR A 124 -2.46 -13.86 -4.10
CA THR A 124 -1.76 -14.59 -3.05
C THR A 124 -1.32 -13.60 -1.98
N ILE A 125 -1.77 -13.76 -0.74
CA ILE A 125 -1.30 -12.96 0.38
C ILE A 125 -0.01 -13.58 0.89
N VAL A 126 1.11 -12.89 0.73
CA VAL A 126 2.43 -13.32 1.19
C VAL A 126 2.73 -12.62 2.51
N THR A 127 3.31 -13.36 3.45
CA THR A 127 3.77 -12.85 4.74
C THR A 127 5.22 -13.24 4.96
N ALA A 128 5.99 -12.39 5.62
CA ALA A 128 7.36 -12.70 6.04
C ALA A 128 7.63 -12.26 7.48
N ASP A 129 8.30 -13.12 8.25
CA ASP A 129 8.91 -12.73 9.53
C ASP A 129 10.17 -11.89 9.22
N LEU A 130 10.16 -10.62 9.61
CA LEU A 130 11.23 -9.66 9.26
C LEU A 130 12.57 -9.98 9.95
N LYS A 131 12.56 -10.78 11.02
CA LYS A 131 13.77 -11.20 11.72
C LYS A 131 14.34 -12.52 11.19
N LYS A 132 13.47 -13.46 10.85
CA LYS A 132 13.85 -14.83 10.42
C LYS A 132 13.90 -15.00 8.91
N GLY A 133 13.33 -14.07 8.14
CA GLY A 133 13.13 -14.22 6.69
C GLY A 133 12.18 -15.37 6.32
N LYS A 134 11.37 -15.87 7.28
CA LYS A 134 10.49 -17.01 7.04
C LYS A 134 9.23 -16.55 6.30
N LEU A 135 9.01 -17.10 5.12
CA LEU A 135 7.83 -16.85 4.31
C LEU A 135 6.66 -17.77 4.67
N SER A 136 5.46 -17.27 4.42
CA SER A 136 4.21 -18.03 4.33
C SER A 136 3.27 -17.34 3.36
N SER A 137 2.36 -18.09 2.74
CA SER A 137 1.31 -17.51 1.90
C SER A 137 -0.03 -18.21 2.09
N PHE A 138 -1.10 -17.56 1.62
CA PHE A 138 -2.45 -18.10 1.51
C PHE A 138 -3.21 -17.39 0.40
N ALA A 139 -4.27 -18.01 -0.12
CA ALA A 139 -5.10 -17.42 -1.16
C ALA A 139 -5.98 -16.29 -0.59
N GLY A 140 -6.10 -15.21 -1.35
CA GLY A 140 -7.03 -14.13 -1.11
C GLY A 140 -8.48 -14.54 -1.38
N VAL A 141 -9.42 -13.68 -0.96
CA VAL A 141 -10.88 -13.91 -1.06
C VAL A 141 -11.56 -13.05 -2.12
N THR A 142 -10.78 -12.24 -2.83
CA THR A 142 -11.24 -11.37 -3.91
C THR A 142 -10.57 -11.74 -5.24
N SER A 143 -10.83 -10.98 -6.29
CA SER A 143 -10.39 -11.23 -7.67
C SER A 143 -9.76 -10.01 -8.30
N GLY A 144 -8.62 -10.22 -8.95
CA GLY A 144 -7.89 -9.16 -9.66
C GLY A 144 -6.56 -8.82 -9.00
N PHE A 145 -5.84 -7.90 -9.64
CA PHE A 145 -4.64 -7.35 -9.05
C PHE A 145 -4.93 -6.60 -7.76
N PRO A 146 -4.08 -6.77 -6.73
CA PRO A 146 -4.11 -5.92 -5.57
C PRO A 146 -3.64 -4.52 -5.93
N TYR A 147 -4.14 -3.50 -5.23
CA TYR A 147 -3.72 -2.11 -5.39
C TYR A 147 -3.46 -1.48 -4.02
N GLY A 148 -2.34 -1.87 -3.43
CA GLY A 148 -1.99 -1.49 -2.07
C GLY A 148 -2.37 -2.52 -1.01
N MET A 149 -1.80 -2.34 0.18
CA MET A 149 -2.13 -3.12 1.38
C MET A 149 -1.89 -2.28 2.63
N ALA A 150 -2.75 -2.45 3.63
CA ALA A 150 -2.54 -1.94 4.98
C ALA A 150 -2.66 -3.07 6.00
N VAL A 151 -1.97 -2.93 7.14
CA VAL A 151 -2.03 -3.89 8.24
C VAL A 151 -2.33 -3.16 9.54
N ASP A 152 -3.33 -3.66 10.27
CA ASP A 152 -3.61 -3.27 11.65
C ASP A 152 -2.74 -4.12 12.58
N SER A 153 -1.76 -3.49 13.23
CA SER A 153 -0.86 -4.16 14.17
C SER A 153 -1.53 -4.50 15.50
N ALA A 154 -2.68 -3.91 15.82
CA ALA A 154 -3.43 -4.17 17.05
C ALA A 154 -4.31 -5.43 16.91
N THR A 155 -4.93 -5.63 15.74
CA THR A 155 -5.86 -6.74 15.47
C THR A 155 -5.25 -7.84 14.60
N ASN A 156 -4.06 -7.60 14.03
CA ASN A 156 -3.39 -8.48 13.07
C ASN A 156 -4.24 -8.74 11.81
N MET A 157 -5.02 -7.72 11.42
CA MET A 157 -5.82 -7.72 10.21
C MET A 157 -5.07 -7.02 9.07
N ALA A 158 -5.34 -7.43 7.83
CA ALA A 158 -4.84 -6.78 6.63
C ALA A 158 -5.96 -6.47 5.66
N VAL A 159 -5.79 -5.41 4.87
CA VAL A 159 -6.78 -4.94 3.90
C VAL A 159 -6.11 -4.87 2.54
N VAL A 160 -6.75 -5.44 1.52
CA VAL A 160 -6.25 -5.44 0.14
C VAL A 160 -7.41 -5.18 -0.83
N PRO A 161 -7.50 -4.01 -1.47
CA PRO A 161 -8.44 -3.79 -2.56
C PRO A 161 -8.00 -4.51 -3.84
N THR A 162 -8.96 -4.97 -4.64
CA THR A 162 -8.71 -5.61 -5.94
C THR A 162 -9.62 -5.07 -7.05
N ILE A 163 -9.17 -5.20 -8.31
CA ILE A 163 -9.79 -4.48 -9.43
C ILE A 163 -10.76 -5.27 -10.32
N CYS A 164 -10.77 -6.60 -10.32
CA CYS A 164 -11.70 -7.33 -11.21
C CYS A 164 -13.11 -7.42 -10.63
N ASP A 165 -13.24 -7.44 -9.31
CA ASP A 165 -14.51 -7.52 -8.60
C ASP A 165 -14.92 -6.20 -7.91
N ASN A 166 -14.03 -5.19 -7.92
CA ASN A 166 -14.19 -3.93 -7.19
C ASN A 166 -14.44 -4.11 -5.68
N LEU A 167 -14.00 -5.25 -5.13
CA LEU A 167 -14.07 -5.54 -3.71
C LEU A 167 -12.72 -5.28 -3.05
N LEU A 168 -12.72 -5.40 -1.74
CA LEU A 168 -11.51 -5.55 -0.96
C LEU A 168 -11.59 -6.81 -0.13
N GLY A 169 -10.44 -7.44 0.11
CA GLY A 169 -10.30 -8.51 1.08
C GLY A 169 -9.85 -7.95 2.42
N ILE A 170 -10.52 -8.34 3.50
CA ILE A 170 -10.09 -8.12 4.88
C ILE A 170 -9.63 -9.46 5.43
N TYR A 171 -8.37 -9.57 5.86
CA TYR A 171 -7.70 -10.82 6.19
C TYR A 171 -7.23 -10.85 7.63
N ASP A 172 -7.55 -11.92 8.36
CA ASP A 172 -6.86 -12.28 9.60
C ASP A 172 -5.55 -12.98 9.23
N LEU A 173 -4.42 -12.30 9.43
CA LEU A 173 -3.11 -12.83 9.02
C LEU A 173 -2.69 -14.05 9.86
N GLY A 174 -3.18 -14.17 11.09
CA GLY A 174 -2.86 -15.28 11.99
C GLY A 174 -3.63 -16.54 11.61
N LYS A 175 -4.92 -16.40 11.28
CA LYS A 175 -5.78 -17.51 10.83
C LYS A 175 -5.62 -17.83 9.35
N LYS A 176 -5.08 -16.91 8.55
CA LYS A 176 -4.94 -17.02 7.08
C LYS A 176 -6.29 -17.18 6.39
N THR A 177 -7.26 -16.39 6.84
CA THR A 177 -8.62 -16.37 6.34
C THR A 177 -9.03 -14.93 6.06
N GLY A 178 -10.03 -14.70 5.22
CA GLY A 178 -10.56 -13.36 5.01
C GLY A 178 -12.03 -13.34 4.64
N ILE A 179 -12.56 -12.12 4.55
CA ILE A 179 -13.87 -11.81 4.00
C ILE A 179 -13.73 -10.80 2.87
N ALA A 180 -14.62 -10.85 1.90
CA ALA A 180 -14.73 -9.81 0.88
C ALA A 180 -15.73 -8.74 1.34
N ALA A 181 -15.37 -7.48 1.16
CA ALA A 181 -16.22 -6.33 1.51
C ALA A 181 -16.35 -5.38 0.31
N ASN A 182 -17.49 -4.69 0.23
CA ASN A 182 -17.77 -3.74 -0.84
C ASN A 182 -17.63 -2.29 -0.31
N PRO A 183 -16.56 -1.57 -0.69
CA PRO A 183 -16.33 -0.17 -0.31
C PRO A 183 -17.19 0.84 -1.08
N LYS A 184 -18.01 0.39 -2.03
CA LYS A 184 -18.98 1.17 -2.84
C LYS A 184 -18.41 2.12 -3.90
N GLY A 185 -17.11 2.06 -4.18
CA GLY A 185 -16.46 2.79 -5.27
C GLY A 185 -16.25 1.95 -6.52
N SER A 186 -15.97 2.61 -7.64
CA SER A 186 -15.65 1.93 -8.90
C SER A 186 -14.23 1.37 -8.93
N THR A 187 -13.30 1.93 -8.14
CA THR A 187 -11.95 1.41 -7.93
C THR A 187 -11.47 1.88 -6.56
N ASN A 188 -10.77 1.03 -5.81
CA ASN A 188 -10.31 1.32 -4.46
C ASN A 188 -8.81 1.06 -4.38
N LEU A 189 -8.07 1.96 -3.77
CA LEU A 189 -6.62 2.00 -3.89
C LEU A 189 -6.00 2.45 -2.56
N TYR A 190 -4.75 2.05 -2.33
CA TYR A 190 -3.88 2.63 -1.31
C TYR A 190 -4.51 2.70 0.09
N PRO A 191 -4.89 1.56 0.68
CA PRO A 191 -5.44 1.55 2.03
C PRO A 191 -4.41 2.01 3.07
N ALA A 192 -4.92 2.62 4.13
CA ALA A 192 -4.23 2.89 5.39
C ALA A 192 -5.17 2.58 6.57
N ILE A 193 -4.61 2.39 7.75
CA ILE A 193 -5.39 2.01 8.94
C ILE A 193 -5.14 2.99 10.09
N ASP A 194 -6.21 3.47 10.71
CA ASP A 194 -6.19 4.09 12.04
C ASP A 194 -6.37 2.97 13.08
N GLN A 195 -5.23 2.43 13.51
CA GLN A 195 -5.14 1.30 14.44
C GLN A 195 -5.74 1.62 15.83
N THR A 196 -5.85 2.90 16.18
CA THR A 196 -6.43 3.30 17.47
C THR A 196 -7.94 3.16 17.51
N ARG A 197 -8.57 3.01 16.34
CA ARG A 197 -10.03 2.93 16.18
C ARG A 197 -10.49 1.75 15.33
N GLY A 198 -9.57 0.97 14.75
CA GLY A 198 -9.90 -0.12 13.83
C GLY A 198 -10.61 0.40 12.59
N LEU A 199 -10.13 1.51 12.02
CA LEU A 199 -10.69 2.12 10.82
C LEU A 199 -9.78 1.90 9.63
N ILE A 200 -10.39 1.48 8.53
CA ILE A 200 -9.78 1.38 7.21
C ILE A 200 -10.10 2.67 6.47
N VAL A 201 -9.08 3.33 5.92
CA VAL A 201 -9.20 4.53 5.09
C VAL A 201 -8.55 4.25 3.75
N MET A 202 -9.24 4.51 2.65
CA MET A 202 -8.70 4.24 1.31
C MET A 202 -9.07 5.34 0.33
N ASP A 203 -8.21 5.52 -0.67
CA ASP A 203 -8.55 6.31 -1.85
C ASP A 203 -9.53 5.52 -2.73
N GLN A 204 -10.42 6.25 -3.40
CA GLN A 204 -11.49 5.69 -4.19
C GLN A 204 -11.67 6.48 -5.48
N VAL A 205 -11.88 5.78 -6.59
CA VAL A 205 -12.51 6.35 -7.79
C VAL A 205 -14.01 6.24 -7.59
N VAL A 206 -14.69 7.38 -7.68
CA VAL A 206 -16.13 7.54 -7.58
C VAL A 206 -16.65 7.89 -8.97
N ALA A 207 -17.76 7.28 -9.38
CA ALA A 207 -18.35 7.60 -10.68
C ALA A 207 -18.86 9.06 -10.72
N GLY A 208 -18.49 9.83 -11.74
CA GLY A 208 -19.00 11.18 -11.99
C GLY A 208 -19.32 11.41 -13.48
N ASP A 209 -20.28 12.30 -13.76
CA ASP A 209 -20.80 12.66 -15.08
C ASP A 209 -19.67 13.14 -16.02
N PHE A 210 -19.23 12.23 -16.89
CA PHE A 210 -18.14 12.43 -17.84
C PHE A 210 -18.61 13.38 -18.95
N GLY A 211 -18.51 14.69 -18.73
CA GLY A 211 -18.84 15.65 -19.79
C GLY A 211 -18.77 17.13 -19.44
N VAL A 212 -18.93 17.53 -18.17
CA VAL A 212 -19.12 18.96 -17.83
C VAL A 212 -18.11 19.50 -16.82
N ASN A 213 -17.70 18.74 -15.80
CA ASN A 213 -16.80 19.21 -14.75
C ASN A 213 -15.62 18.25 -14.57
N ASN A 214 -14.46 18.61 -15.12
CA ASN A 214 -13.21 17.84 -14.99
C ASN A 214 -12.52 18.05 -13.63
N ASN A 215 -13.30 18.27 -12.57
CA ASN A 215 -12.85 18.42 -11.18
C ASN A 215 -13.46 17.26 -10.39
N ALA A 216 -12.63 16.31 -9.93
CA ALA A 216 -12.92 15.30 -8.93
C ALA A 216 -13.91 14.15 -9.27
N THR A 217 -13.39 13.03 -9.80
CA THR A 217 -14.02 11.69 -9.66
C THR A 217 -13.31 10.85 -8.60
N SER A 218 -12.59 11.49 -7.68
CA SER A 218 -11.86 10.81 -6.60
C SER A 218 -12.43 11.15 -5.25
N GLY A 219 -12.36 10.20 -4.34
CA GLY A 219 -12.82 10.34 -2.96
C GLY A 219 -12.00 9.48 -2.02
N THR A 220 -12.36 9.54 -0.75
CA THR A 220 -11.88 8.60 0.25
C THR A 220 -13.07 7.88 0.87
N VAL A 221 -12.85 6.65 1.32
CA VAL A 221 -13.84 5.86 2.05
C VAL A 221 -13.27 5.47 3.42
N VAL A 222 -14.14 5.49 4.43
CA VAL A 222 -13.84 5.02 5.77
C VAL A 222 -14.72 3.81 6.07
N MET A 223 -14.08 2.73 6.49
CA MET A 223 -14.74 1.47 6.81
C MET A 223 -14.29 0.96 8.18
N ASP A 224 -15.08 0.09 8.80
CA ASP A 224 -14.60 -0.74 9.89
C ASP A 224 -13.94 -2.03 9.38
N GLU A 225 -13.24 -2.73 10.27
CA GLU A 225 -12.61 -4.03 9.96
C GLU A 225 -13.60 -5.18 9.71
N HIS A 226 -14.91 -4.95 9.86
CA HIS A 226 -15.96 -5.91 9.50
C HIS A 226 -16.47 -5.68 8.06
N GLY A 227 -15.97 -4.66 7.37
CA GLY A 227 -16.33 -4.34 6.00
C GLY A 227 -17.53 -3.40 5.85
N ASN A 228 -17.97 -2.75 6.93
CA ASN A 228 -19.03 -1.76 6.86
C ASN A 228 -18.46 -0.40 6.43
N VAL A 229 -19.06 0.22 5.41
CA VAL A 229 -18.77 1.61 5.05
C VAL A 229 -19.41 2.53 6.07
N LEU A 230 -18.59 3.36 6.72
CA LEU A 230 -19.00 4.31 7.76
C LEU A 230 -19.20 5.71 7.18
N SER A 231 -18.32 6.13 6.27
CA SER A 231 -18.42 7.41 5.55
C SER A 231 -17.65 7.34 4.24
N SER A 232 -17.99 8.25 3.33
CA SER A 232 -17.21 8.57 2.14
C SER A 232 -17.12 10.08 2.00
N GLN A 233 -16.00 10.56 1.47
CA GLN A 233 -15.82 11.95 1.07
C GLN A 233 -15.48 11.98 -0.41
N GLU A 234 -16.32 12.63 -1.19
CA GLU A 234 -16.15 12.79 -2.64
C GLU A 234 -15.66 14.20 -2.96
N GLU A 235 -15.60 14.54 -4.25
CA GLU A 235 -15.16 15.85 -4.74
C GLU A 235 -13.72 16.23 -4.33
N LEU A 236 -12.90 15.22 -4.02
CA LEU A 236 -11.48 15.40 -3.80
C LEU A 236 -10.75 15.43 -5.14
N PHE A 237 -9.71 16.25 -5.26
CA PHE A 237 -8.86 16.28 -6.46
C PHE A 237 -7.58 15.48 -6.20
N LEU A 238 -7.75 14.16 -6.06
CA LEU A 238 -6.67 13.21 -5.84
C LEU A 238 -6.13 12.70 -7.17
N PHE A 239 -4.86 12.33 -7.19
CA PHE A 239 -4.28 11.68 -8.35
C PHE A 239 -4.61 10.18 -8.33
N ASN A 240 -5.64 9.79 -9.08
CA ASN A 240 -6.04 8.40 -9.24
C ASN A 240 -5.46 7.83 -10.53
N THR A 241 -4.23 7.30 -10.51
CA THR A 241 -3.77 6.44 -11.62
C THR A 241 -3.54 5.01 -11.18
N PHE A 242 -3.70 4.12 -12.14
CA PHE A 242 -3.45 2.68 -12.06
C PHE A 242 -1.96 2.32 -12.08
N LEU A 243 -1.05 3.30 -11.93
CA LEU A 243 0.38 3.07 -11.92
C LEU A 243 0.84 2.95 -10.47
N THR A 244 1.52 1.86 -10.13
CA THR A 244 2.22 1.72 -8.86
C THR A 244 3.27 2.81 -8.74
N ILE A 245 3.15 3.63 -7.70
CA ILE A 245 4.12 4.68 -7.37
C ILE A 245 4.96 4.16 -6.22
N GLY A 246 6.24 4.52 -6.18
CA GLY A 246 7.27 4.09 -5.21
C GLY A 246 6.95 4.22 -3.70
N ALA A 247 5.74 4.63 -3.30
CA ALA A 247 5.35 4.88 -1.92
C ALA A 247 3.86 4.61 -1.69
N ASN A 248 3.50 4.26 -0.45
CA ASN A 248 2.10 4.17 -0.04
C ASN A 248 1.51 5.58 0.05
N ASN A 249 0.48 5.83 -0.76
CA ASN A 249 -0.02 7.18 -1.01
C ASN A 249 -0.82 7.73 0.16
N VAL A 250 -1.56 6.89 0.90
CA VAL A 250 -2.39 7.35 2.02
C VAL A 250 -1.63 7.22 3.34
N GLN A 251 -1.45 8.34 4.04
CA GLN A 251 -0.88 8.36 5.39
C GLN A 251 -1.79 9.10 6.35
N LEU A 252 -2.02 8.51 7.53
CA LEU A 252 -2.99 9.03 8.49
C LEU A 252 -2.31 9.60 9.73
N ASN A 253 -2.96 10.60 10.32
CA ASN A 253 -2.77 11.03 11.70
C ASN A 253 -4.03 10.68 12.51
N PRO A 254 -4.01 9.56 13.26
CA PRO A 254 -5.10 9.16 14.15
C PRO A 254 -5.50 10.19 15.21
N THR A 255 -4.57 11.06 15.64
CA THR A 255 -4.85 12.00 16.74
C THR A 255 -5.83 13.09 16.30
N THR A 256 -5.68 13.58 15.07
CA THR A 256 -6.47 14.68 14.52
C THR A 256 -7.51 14.22 13.50
N ARG A 257 -7.54 12.92 13.15
CA ARG A 257 -8.41 12.36 12.10
C ARG A 257 -8.22 13.04 10.74
N THR A 258 -6.95 13.32 10.45
CA THR A 258 -6.51 13.90 9.17
C THR A 258 -5.62 12.92 8.43
N GLY A 259 -5.82 12.79 7.13
CA GLY A 259 -4.98 12.02 6.23
C GLY A 259 -4.29 12.90 5.21
N TYR A 260 -3.26 12.35 4.58
CA TYR A 260 -2.57 12.94 3.44
C TYR A 260 -2.50 11.91 2.32
N THR A 261 -2.77 12.35 1.09
CA THR A 261 -2.55 11.57 -0.14
C THR A 261 -1.91 12.44 -1.22
N LEU A 262 -1.68 11.88 -2.41
CA LEU A 262 -1.17 12.61 -3.56
C LEU A 262 -2.27 13.47 -4.19
N GLY A 263 -2.03 14.77 -4.22
CA GLY A 263 -2.81 15.72 -4.99
C GLY A 263 -2.46 15.67 -6.48
N PRO A 264 -3.03 16.61 -7.26
CA PRO A 264 -2.93 16.63 -8.72
C PRO A 264 -1.48 16.63 -9.22
N GLY A 265 -1.23 15.83 -10.26
CA GLY A 265 0.09 15.70 -10.88
C GLY A 265 1.15 15.04 -10.00
N GLN A 266 0.78 14.50 -8.83
CA GLN A 266 1.70 13.87 -7.85
C GLN A 266 2.81 14.78 -7.31
N GLN A 267 2.66 16.10 -7.46
CA GLN A 267 3.69 17.07 -7.04
C GLN A 267 3.41 17.68 -5.67
N GLN A 268 2.25 17.41 -5.08
CA GLN A 268 1.83 18.01 -3.81
C GLN A 268 1.04 17.02 -2.96
N LEU A 269 1.16 17.16 -1.64
CA LEU A 269 0.31 16.47 -0.67
C LEU A 269 -1.06 17.14 -0.62
N ALA A 270 -2.11 16.33 -0.65
CA ALA A 270 -3.50 16.73 -0.45
C ALA A 270 -3.96 16.25 0.94
N PRO A 271 -4.26 17.16 1.89
CA PRO A 271 -4.84 16.79 3.16
C PRO A 271 -6.34 16.49 3.02
N PHE A 272 -6.85 15.57 3.83
CA PHE A 272 -8.27 15.27 3.96
C PHE A 272 -8.63 14.91 5.41
N SER A 273 -9.91 14.89 5.74
CA SER A 273 -10.41 14.43 7.04
C SER A 273 -11.12 13.09 6.86
N TYR A 274 -11.10 12.23 7.87
CA TYR A 274 -11.74 10.91 7.81
C TYR A 274 -12.40 10.54 9.13
#